data_AF-A0A2E5ZPR1-F1
#
_entry.id   AF-A0A2E5ZPR1-F1
#
_cell.length_a   1.000
_cell.length_b   1.000
_cell.length_c   1.000
_cell.angle_alpha   90.00
_cell.angle_beta   90.00
_cell.angle_gamma   90.00
#
_symmetry.space_group_name_H-M   'P 1'
#
loop_
_entity.id
_entity.type
_entity.pdbx_description
1 polymer ?
#
loop_
_entity_poly.entity_id
_entity_poly.type
_entity_poly.pdbx_seq_one_letter_code
_entity_poly.pdbx_strand_id
1 'polypeptide(L)'
;MQPKKNPKADLRKNGSLYFATGLCLVLFISWQAIEWKTYDKSMYGYEALNVDDDDDELIPLTEQIKTPPPPPPPPAPEIIEV
;
A
#
# COMPACT_ATOMS: atom_id res chain seq x y z
N MET A 1 -1.87 70.37 17.14
CA MET A 1 -1.90 69.30 18.17
C MET A 1 -0.59 68.53 18.10
N GLN A 2 0.13 68.37 19.20
CA GLN A 2 1.37 67.58 19.21
C GLN A 2 1.02 66.09 19.36
N PRO A 3 1.62 65.19 18.55
CA PRO A 3 1.32 63.77 18.64
C PRO A 3 1.88 63.19 19.94
N LYS A 4 1.00 62.69 20.81
CA LYS A 4 1.35 62.10 22.12
C LYS A 4 1.94 60.68 22.01
N LYS A 5 1.77 59.99 20.87
CA LYS A 5 2.29 58.64 20.64
C LYS A 5 3.70 58.70 20.06
N ASN A 6 4.63 57.94 20.63
CA ASN A 6 5.99 57.84 20.14
C ASN A 6 6.00 56.99 18.84
N PRO A 7 6.33 57.58 17.68
CA PRO A 7 6.34 56.85 16.41
C PRO A 7 7.40 55.72 16.41
N LYS A 8 8.46 55.78 17.23
CA LYS A 8 9.46 54.71 17.30
C LYS A 8 8.92 53.40 17.90
N ALA A 9 7.88 53.48 18.71
CA ALA A 9 7.27 52.33 19.37
C ALA A 9 6.10 51.71 18.59
N ASP A 10 5.80 52.22 17.38
CA ASP A 10 4.68 51.70 16.59
C ASP A 10 5.07 50.45 15.80
N LEU A 11 4.62 49.29 16.28
CA LEU A 11 4.85 47.97 15.67
C LEU A 11 4.08 47.78 14.35
N ARG A 12 3.08 48.62 14.07
CA ARG A 12 2.25 48.51 12.85
C ARG A 12 3.06 48.82 11.59
N LYS A 13 4.17 49.53 11.73
CA LYS A 13 5.09 49.89 10.64
C LYS A 13 5.59 48.68 9.84
N ASN A 14 5.81 47.56 10.54
CA ASN A 14 6.34 46.34 9.95
C ASN A 14 5.30 45.20 9.96
N GLY A 15 4.00 45.51 10.09
CA GLY A 15 2.94 44.52 10.22
C GLY A 15 2.93 43.47 9.10
N SER A 16 3.13 43.90 7.85
CA SER A 16 3.23 43.01 6.70
C SER A 16 4.42 42.06 6.78
N LEU A 17 5.55 42.52 7.34
CA LEU A 17 6.74 41.71 7.54
C LEU A 17 6.46 40.59 8.56
N TYR A 18 5.83 40.92 9.68
CA TYR A 18 5.48 39.93 10.70
C TYR A 18 4.47 38.90 10.18
N PHE A 19 3.51 39.32 9.35
CA PHE A 19 2.58 38.42 8.69
C PHE A 19 3.28 37.48 7.71
N ALA A 20 4.17 38.02 6.87
CA ALA A 20 4.95 37.21 5.93
C ALA A 20 5.85 36.21 6.64
N THR A 21 6.53 36.61 7.73
CA THR A 21 7.34 35.72 8.55
C THR A 21 6.51 34.59 9.16
N GLY A 22 5.30 34.87 9.65
CA GLY A 22 4.38 33.85 10.14
C GLY A 22 3.98 32.85 9.06
N LEU A 23 3.72 33.34 7.85
CA LEU A 23 3.37 32.50 6.70
C LEU A 23 4.56 31.60 6.28
N CYS A 24 5.77 32.15 6.26
CA CYS A 24 6.99 31.37 6.02
C CYS A 24 7.23 30.31 7.10
N LEU A 25 6.98 30.63 8.39
CA LEU A 25 7.12 29.68 9.49
C LEU A 25 6.15 28.50 9.37
N VAL A 26 4.87 28.77 9.09
CA VAL A 26 3.88 27.70 8.90
C VAL A 26 4.26 26.82 7.71
N LEU A 27 4.64 27.43 6.59
CA LEU A 27 5.09 26.70 5.41
C LEU A 27 6.30 25.81 5.71
N PHE A 28 7.29 26.33 6.45
CA PHE A 28 8.47 25.59 6.85
C PHE A 28 8.13 24.41 7.76
N ILE A 29 7.24 24.59 8.73
CA ILE A 29 6.78 23.51 9.62
C ILE A 29 6.03 22.44 8.83
N SER A 30 5.15 22.83 7.90
CA SER A 30 4.44 21.88 7.03
C SER A 30 5.40 21.09 6.16
N TRP A 31 6.41 21.75 5.57
CA TRP A 31 7.44 21.08 4.79
C TRP A 31 8.24 20.09 5.64
N GLN A 32 8.69 20.51 6.83
CA GLN A 32 9.40 19.66 7.78
C GLN A 32 8.56 18.45 8.22
N ALA A 33 7.25 18.63 8.43
CA ALA A 33 6.33 17.57 8.82
C ALA A 33 6.13 16.53 7.70
N ILE A 34 6.17 16.95 6.43
CA ILE A 34 6.10 16.04 5.28
C ILE A 34 7.42 15.30 5.09
N GLU A 35 8.55 15.98 5.25
CA GLU A 35 9.87 15.36 5.16
C GLU A 35 10.15 14.42 6.34
N TRP A 36 9.55 14.70 7.51
CA TRP A 36 9.58 13.78 8.63
C TRP A 36 8.94 12.45 8.22
N LYS A 37 9.81 11.47 7.98
CA LYS A 37 9.43 10.10 7.69
C LYS A 37 8.73 9.51 8.91
N THR A 38 7.41 9.52 8.90
CA THR A 38 6.60 8.65 9.74
C THR A 38 6.67 7.25 9.15
N TYR A 39 7.79 6.54 9.36
CA TYR A 39 7.73 5.09 9.31
C TYR A 39 6.93 4.66 10.54
N ASP A 40 5.61 4.54 10.40
CA ASP A 40 4.86 3.67 11.31
C ASP A 40 5.31 2.24 11.02
N LYS A 41 6.40 1.84 11.66
CA LYS A 41 6.94 0.48 11.60
C LYS A 41 6.38 -0.41 12.71
N SER A 42 5.25 -0.04 13.30
CA SER A 42 4.73 -0.74 14.47
C SER A 42 3.28 -1.22 14.36
N MET A 43 2.53 -0.87 13.32
CA MET A 43 1.12 -1.25 13.21
C MET A 43 0.70 -1.81 11.85
N TYR A 44 1.64 -2.29 11.04
CA TYR A 44 1.29 -3.22 9.96
C TYR A 44 1.06 -4.61 10.56
N GLY A 45 -0.11 -4.78 11.19
CA GLY A 45 -0.69 -6.09 11.53
C GLY A 45 -1.10 -6.88 10.28
N TYR A 46 -0.25 -6.92 9.26
CA TYR A 46 -0.40 -7.81 8.11
C TYR A 46 0.12 -9.23 8.43
N GLU A 47 0.72 -9.46 9.60
CA GLU A 47 1.05 -10.80 10.12
C GLU A 47 -0.15 -11.47 10.84
N ALA A 48 -1.32 -10.82 10.90
CA ALA A 48 -2.51 -11.37 11.55
C ALA A 48 -3.60 -11.81 10.55
N LEU A 49 -3.26 -12.05 9.27
CA LEU A 49 -3.99 -13.07 8.52
C LEU A 49 -3.49 -14.42 9.04
N ASN A 50 -4.01 -14.81 10.21
CA ASN A 50 -4.03 -16.20 10.61
C ASN A 50 -4.94 -16.87 9.57
N VAL A 51 -4.33 -17.34 8.48
CA VAL A 51 -4.96 -18.34 7.63
C VAL A 51 -5.05 -19.55 8.54
N ASP A 52 -6.23 -19.76 9.14
CA ASP A 52 -6.57 -21.09 9.65
C ASP A 52 -6.22 -22.04 8.49
N ASP A 53 -5.31 -22.98 8.75
CA ASP A 53 -5.03 -24.07 7.82
C ASP A 53 -6.41 -24.59 7.41
N ASP A 54 -6.76 -24.40 6.14
CA ASP A 54 -8.02 -24.86 5.56
C ASP A 54 -8.25 -26.27 6.12
N ASP A 55 -9.31 -26.42 6.94
CA ASP A 55 -9.71 -27.72 7.50
C ASP A 55 -9.59 -28.73 6.35
N ASP A 56 -8.69 -29.71 6.47
CA ASP A 56 -8.45 -30.74 5.46
C ASP A 56 -9.79 -31.43 5.16
N GLU A 57 -10.55 -30.88 4.22
CA GLU A 57 -11.87 -31.38 3.88
C GLU A 57 -11.63 -32.71 3.19
N LEU A 58 -12.01 -33.79 3.89
CA LEU A 58 -11.93 -35.15 3.37
C LEU A 58 -12.73 -35.22 2.06
N ILE A 59 -12.03 -35.09 0.94
CA ILE A 59 -12.60 -35.22 -0.40
C ILE A 59 -13.25 -36.61 -0.44
N PRO A 60 -14.57 -36.72 -0.70
CA PRO A 60 -15.20 -38.03 -0.80
C PRO A 60 -14.52 -38.81 -1.92
N LEU A 61 -14.00 -39.99 -1.58
CA LEU A 61 -13.35 -40.88 -2.52
C LEU A 61 -14.41 -41.34 -3.53
N THR A 62 -14.49 -40.66 -4.67
CA THR A 62 -15.41 -41.07 -5.74
C THR A 62 -15.02 -42.48 -6.17
N GLU A 63 -15.98 -43.42 -6.13
CA GLU A 63 -15.76 -44.74 -6.68
C GLU A 63 -15.58 -44.60 -8.19
N GLN A 64 -14.33 -44.59 -8.61
CA GLN A 64 -13.96 -44.62 -10.01
C GLN A 64 -14.48 -45.94 -10.58
N ILE A 65 -15.63 -45.91 -11.27
CA ILE A 65 -16.08 -47.03 -12.09
C ILE A 65 -14.92 -47.35 -13.03
N LYS A 66 -14.22 -48.47 -12.77
CA LYS A 66 -13.30 -49.07 -13.72
C LYS A 66 -14.13 -49.55 -14.89
N THR A 67 -14.44 -48.64 -15.82
CA THR A 67 -14.83 -49.06 -17.15
C THR A 67 -13.64 -49.85 -17.71
N PRO A 68 -13.85 -51.08 -18.18
CA PRO A 68 -12.76 -51.93 -18.63
C PRO A 68 -11.98 -51.23 -19.74
N PRO A 69 -10.65 -51.40 -19.78
CA PRO A 69 -9.79 -50.68 -20.71
C PRO A 69 -10.27 -50.89 -22.14
N PRO A 70 -10.33 -49.83 -22.95
CA PRO A 70 -10.74 -49.95 -24.34
C PRO A 70 -9.79 -50.92 -25.07
N PRO A 71 -10.34 -51.79 -25.94
CA PRO A 71 -9.58 -52.82 -26.63
C PRO A 71 -8.44 -52.20 -27.46
N PRO A 72 -7.28 -52.90 -27.56
CA PRO A 72 -6.09 -52.37 -28.21
C PRO A 72 -6.34 -52.04 -29.70
N PRO A 73 -5.76 -50.94 -30.21
CA PRO A 73 -5.84 -50.59 -31.62
C PRO A 73 -5.24 -51.70 -32.49
N PRO A 74 -5.84 -52.01 -33.66
CA PRO A 74 -5.24 -52.93 -34.62
C PRO A 74 -3.86 -52.42 -35.05
N PRO A 75 -2.84 -53.30 -35.14
CA PRO A 75 -1.52 -52.92 -35.62
C PRO A 75 -1.62 -52.44 -37.07
N ALA A 76 -1.10 -51.24 -37.32
CA ALA A 76 -0.81 -50.73 -38.65
C ALA A 76 0.65 -50.28 -38.66
N PRO A 77 1.35 -50.26 -39.80
CA PRO A 77 1.29 -51.11 -41.00
C PRO A 77 2.65 -51.80 -41.25
N GLU A 78 2.67 -52.97 -41.93
CA GLU A 78 3.89 -53.39 -42.63
C GLU A 78 4.03 -52.54 -43.90
N ILE A 79 4.87 -51.51 -43.81
CA ILE A 79 5.48 -50.90 -44.99
C ILE A 79 6.32 -52.00 -45.64
N ILE A 80 5.83 -52.54 -46.75
CA ILE A 80 6.64 -53.36 -47.63
C ILE A 80 7.60 -52.40 -48.33
N GLU A 81 8.84 -52.34 -47.84
CA GLU A 81 9.97 -51.97 -48.70
C GLU A 81 10.16 -53.09 -49.72
N VAL A 82 9.95 -52.78 -51.00
CA VAL A 82 10.80 -53.04 -52.18
C VAL A 82 10.07 -52.57 -53.43
#